data_AF-A0A2N2R5U9-F1
#
_entry.id   AF-A0A2N2R5U9-F1
#
_cell.length_a   1.000
_cell.length_b   1.000
_cell.length_c   1.000
_cell.angle_alpha   90.00
_cell.angle_beta   90.00
_cell.angle_gamma   90.00
#
_symmetry.space_group_name_H-M   'P 1'
#
loop_
_entity.id
_entity.type
_entity.pdbx_description
1 polymer ?
#
loop_
_entity_poly.entity_id
_entity_poly.type
_entity_poly.pdbx_seq_one_letter_code
_entity_poly.pdbx_strand_id
1 'polypeptide(L)'
;MTKSSKSISSFPKRAEKTSIGAFRRRSAPMSSQLKPSEIVRQLSEHVIGQEEAKRTLAVAIYAHYRRMAANAAVDSVELTKSNILLIGPTGTGKTLLC
;
A
#
# COMPACT_ATOMS: atom_id res chain seq x y z
N MET A 1 -32.07 3.89 55.73
CA MET A 1 -32.50 3.17 54.51
C MET A 1 -32.77 4.24 53.44
N THR A 2 -31.71 4.87 52.92
CA THR A 2 -30.97 4.63 51.65
C THR A 2 -31.58 5.33 50.45
N LYS A 3 -30.74 6.18 49.85
CA LYS A 3 -31.03 7.36 49.03
C LYS A 3 -31.25 7.04 47.53
N SER A 4 -31.96 7.99 46.92
CA SER A 4 -32.19 8.20 45.50
C SER A 4 -30.92 8.40 44.66
N SER A 5 -31.08 8.16 43.35
CA SER A 5 -30.24 8.63 42.22
C SER A 5 -28.82 8.07 42.10
N LYS A 6 -28.66 7.04 41.23
CA LYS A 6 -27.36 6.69 40.64
C LYS A 6 -27.06 7.64 39.48
N SER A 7 -26.09 8.52 39.70
CA SER A 7 -25.47 9.37 38.69
C SER A 7 -24.64 8.53 37.71
N ILE A 8 -24.87 8.77 36.43
CA ILE A 8 -24.03 8.33 35.32
C ILE A 8 -22.82 9.29 35.32
N SER A 9 -21.69 8.88 35.89
CA SER A 9 -20.41 9.56 35.67
C SER A 9 -19.24 8.73 36.22
N SER A 10 -18.46 8.12 35.31
CA SER A 10 -16.99 8.00 35.34
C SER A 10 -16.53 6.81 34.49
N PHE A 11 -16.50 7.01 33.17
CA PHE A 11 -15.69 6.17 32.29
C PHE A 11 -14.21 6.34 32.68
N PRO A 12 -13.46 5.26 32.97
CA PRO A 12 -12.02 5.38 33.20
C PRO A 12 -11.31 5.70 31.89
N LYS A 13 -10.64 6.85 31.83
CA LYS A 13 -9.67 7.23 30.79
C LYS A 13 -8.47 6.27 30.83
N ARG A 14 -8.44 5.26 29.97
CA ARG A 14 -7.21 4.50 29.67
C ARG A 14 -6.62 5.02 28.36
N ALA A 15 -5.89 6.13 28.46
CA ALA A 15 -4.99 6.58 27.41
C ALA A 15 -3.73 5.70 27.48
N GLU A 16 -3.79 4.52 26.86
CA GLU A 16 -2.60 3.69 26.67
C GLU A 16 -1.79 4.28 25.52
N LYS A 17 -0.89 5.20 25.89
CA LYS A 17 0.19 5.70 25.04
C LYS A 17 1.09 4.52 24.69
N THR A 18 0.72 3.73 23.68
CA THR A 18 1.65 2.81 23.07
C THR A 18 2.53 3.63 22.16
N SER A 19 3.72 3.92 22.65
CA SER A 19 4.87 4.39 21.88
C SER A 19 4.98 3.55 20.62
N ILE A 20 4.56 4.14 19.49
CA ILE A 20 4.84 3.60 18.17
C ILE A 20 6.35 3.82 17.97
N GLY A 21 7.12 2.89 18.54
CA GLY A 21 8.56 2.83 18.39
C GLY A 21 8.88 2.91 16.91
N ALA A 22 9.76 3.83 16.56
CA ALA A 22 10.26 4.04 15.22
C ALA A 22 10.74 2.69 14.65
N PHE A 23 9.89 2.04 13.85
CA PHE A 23 10.23 0.82 13.14
C PHE A 23 11.22 1.20 12.05
N ARG A 24 12.49 1.22 12.42
CA ARG A 24 13.63 1.43 11.56
C ARG A 24 13.62 0.32 10.52
N ARG A 25 13.03 0.60 9.35
CA ARG A 25 13.13 -0.28 8.17
C ARG A 25 14.61 -0.44 7.86
N ARG A 26 15.21 -1.54 8.29
CA ARG A 26 16.36 -2.10 7.58
C ARG A 26 15.81 -2.69 6.29
N SER A 27 15.58 -1.85 5.29
CA SER A 27 15.44 -2.33 3.92
C SER A 27 16.80 -2.87 3.52
N ALA A 28 16.91 -4.19 3.36
CA ALA A 28 18.00 -4.80 2.62
C ALA A 28 18.17 -4.06 1.28
N PRO A 29 19.39 -3.92 0.74
CA PRO A 29 19.59 -3.30 -0.57
C PRO A 29 18.82 -4.12 -1.61
N MET A 30 17.66 -3.61 -2.01
CA MET A 30 16.81 -4.15 -3.09
C MET A 30 17.49 -3.87 -4.43
N SER A 31 18.57 -4.58 -4.71
CA SER A 31 19.47 -4.28 -5.83
C SER A 31 18.94 -4.71 -7.21
N SER A 32 17.90 -5.56 -7.28
CA SER A 32 17.43 -6.11 -8.56
C SER A 32 16.00 -5.73 -8.98
N GLN A 33 15.27 -4.95 -8.20
CA GLN A 33 13.90 -4.55 -8.57
C GLN A 33 13.85 -3.12 -9.11
N LEU A 34 13.26 -2.98 -10.29
CA LEU A 34 13.03 -1.69 -10.94
C LEU A 34 12.30 -0.75 -9.98
N LYS A 35 12.83 0.47 -9.84
CA LYS A 35 12.14 1.52 -9.06
C LYS A 35 10.83 1.88 -9.78
N PRO A 36 9.76 2.29 -9.07
CA PRO A 36 8.51 2.71 -9.71
C PRO A 36 8.72 3.76 -10.81
N SER A 37 9.64 4.70 -10.62
CA SER A 37 9.99 5.71 -11.63
C SER A 37 10.53 5.10 -12.93
N GLU A 38 11.29 4.01 -12.86
CA GLU A 38 11.83 3.32 -14.03
C GLU A 38 10.72 2.55 -14.78
N ILE A 39 9.79 1.95 -14.04
CA ILE A 39 8.62 1.29 -14.63
C ILE A 39 7.76 2.30 -15.40
N VAL A 40 7.53 3.49 -14.82
CA VAL A 40 6.82 4.58 -15.54
C VAL A 40 7.57 5.01 -16.79
N ARG A 41 8.91 5.08 -16.74
CA ARG A 41 9.74 5.43 -17.91
C ARG A 41 9.54 4.42 -19.04
N GLN A 42 9.63 3.13 -18.75
CA GLN A 42 9.41 2.06 -19.74
C GLN A 42 7.97 2.06 -20.30
N LEU A 43 6.96 2.29 -19.45
CA LEU A 43 5.58 2.43 -19.90
C LEU A 43 5.39 3.65 -20.81
N SER A 44 6.15 4.72 -20.58
CA SER A 44 6.08 5.95 -21.39
C SER A 44 6.68 5.80 -22.79
N GLU A 45 7.49 4.77 -23.03
CA GLU A 45 8.00 4.44 -24.37
C GLU A 45 6.90 3.86 -25.28
N HIS A 46 5.82 3.31 -24.69
CA HIS A 46 4.74 2.64 -25.41
C HIS A 46 3.39 3.36 -25.27
N VAL A 47 3.14 4.05 -24.16
CA VAL A 47 1.87 4.71 -23.85
C VAL A 47 2.09 6.20 -23.59
N ILE A 48 1.53 7.02 -24.47
CA ILE A 48 1.58 8.47 -24.38
C ILE A 48 0.45 9.00 -23.48
N GLY A 49 0.79 9.88 -22.53
CA GLY A 49 -0.15 10.40 -21.54
C GLY A 49 -0.50 9.37 -20.45
N GLN A 50 -1.71 9.45 -19.88
CA GLN A 50 -2.21 8.52 -18.85
C GLN A 50 -1.28 8.40 -17.61
N GLU A 51 -0.71 9.52 -17.16
CA GLU A 51 0.30 9.54 -16.08
C GLU A 51 -0.18 8.90 -14.77
N GLU A 52 -1.44 9.11 -14.41
CA GLU A 52 -2.03 8.53 -13.20
C GLU A 52 -2.12 6.99 -13.28
N ALA A 53 -2.53 6.45 -14.44
CA ALA A 53 -2.60 5.01 -14.67
C ALA A 53 -1.21 4.38 -14.63
N LYS A 54 -0.23 4.98 -15.31
CA LYS A 54 1.17 4.51 -15.31
C LYS A 54 1.77 4.50 -13.90
N ARG A 55 1.52 5.55 -13.12
CA ARG A 55 1.99 5.62 -11.72
C ARG A 55 1.36 4.55 -10.84
N THR A 56 0.05 4.35 -10.98
CA THR A 56 -0.69 3.35 -10.20
C THR A 56 -0.20 1.93 -10.52
N LEU A 57 -0.02 1.61 -11.81
CA LEU A 57 0.56 0.35 -12.27
C LEU A 57 1.98 0.15 -11.75
N ALA A 58 2.85 1.16 -11.84
CA ALA A 58 4.22 1.07 -11.38
C ALA A 58 4.32 0.78 -9.87
N VAL A 59 3.48 1.41 -9.05
CA VAL A 59 3.44 1.14 -7.60
C VAL A 59 2.92 -0.26 -7.32
N ALA A 60 1.87 -0.70 -8.02
CA ALA A 60 1.30 -2.03 -7.85
C ALA A 60 2.28 -3.14 -8.26
N ILE A 61 2.98 -2.99 -9.39
CA ILE A 61 4.01 -3.92 -9.86
C ILE A 61 5.17 -3.97 -8.87
N TYR A 62 5.67 -2.82 -8.43
CA TYR A 62 6.72 -2.76 -7.42
C TYR A 62 6.30 -3.44 -6.11
N ALA A 63 5.07 -3.22 -5.65
CA ALA A 63 4.52 -3.87 -4.47
C ALA A 63 4.38 -5.39 -4.67
N HIS A 64 3.97 -5.83 -5.86
CA HIS A 64 3.87 -7.23 -6.24
C HIS A 64 5.23 -7.93 -6.19
N TYR A 65 6.26 -7.34 -6.81
CA TYR A 65 7.62 -7.88 -6.76
C TYR A 65 8.20 -7.89 -5.36
N ARG A 66 7.95 -6.85 -4.56
CA ARG A 66 8.39 -6.81 -3.16
C ARG A 66 7.72 -7.91 -2.33
N ARG A 67 6.45 -8.20 -2.61
CA ARG A 67 5.72 -9.31 -1.97
C ARG A 67 6.30 -10.66 -2.39
N MET A 68 6.58 -10.88 -3.68
CA MET A 68 7.18 -12.14 -4.14
C MET A 68 8.56 -12.38 -3.51
N ALA A 69 9.40 -11.36 -3.42
CA ALA A 69 10.70 -11.45 -2.76
C ALA A 69 10.59 -11.70 -1.24
N ALA A 70 9.59 -11.09 -0.57
CA ALA A 70 9.36 -11.29 0.86
C ALA A 70 8.82 -12.70 1.19
N ASN A 71 7.94 -13.25 0.34
CA ASN A 71 7.41 -14.61 0.52
C ASN A 71 8.52 -15.68 0.43
N ALA A 72 9.62 -15.41 -0.27
CA ALA A 72 10.78 -16.30 -0.33
C ALA A 72 11.65 -16.27 0.93
N ALA A 73 11.46 -15.28 1.83
CA ALA A 73 12.33 -15.00 2.97
C ALA A 73 11.71 -15.32 4.36
N VAL A 74 10.56 -15.99 4.42
CA VAL A 74 9.84 -16.48 5.63
C VAL A 74 8.95 -15.46 6.36
N ASP A 75 7.82 -16.01 6.83
CA ASP A 75 6.67 -15.50 7.59
C ASP A 75 6.86 -14.25 8.45
N SER A 76 6.05 -13.22 8.19
CA SER A 76 5.54 -12.29 9.24
C SER A 76 4.70 -11.13 8.71
N VAL A 77 4.54 -10.96 7.39
CA VAL A 77 3.72 -9.88 6.84
C VAL A 77 2.66 -10.43 5.91
N GLU A 78 1.41 -10.45 6.37
CA GLU A 78 0.23 -10.64 5.52
C GLU A 78 0.09 -9.43 4.59
N LEU A 79 0.82 -9.46 3.48
CA LEU A 79 0.62 -8.51 2.40
C LEU A 79 -0.67 -8.90 1.68
N THR A 80 -1.67 -8.04 1.63
CA THR A 80 -2.90 -8.28 0.86
C THR A 80 -2.67 -7.98 -0.63
N LYS A 81 -3.39 -8.68 -1.52
CA LYS A 81 -3.30 -8.41 -2.97
C LYS A 81 -4.20 -7.22 -3.29
N SER A 82 -3.63 -6.16 -3.85
CA SER A 82 -4.40 -5.07 -4.43
C SER A 82 -4.69 -5.36 -5.90
N ASN A 83 -5.95 -5.31 -6.30
CA ASN A 83 -6.37 -5.41 -7.69
C ASN A 83 -6.46 -4.01 -8.31
N ILE A 84 -6.24 -3.91 -9.62
CA ILE A 84 -6.38 -2.68 -10.39
C ILE A 84 -7.60 -2.81 -11.30
N LEU A 85 -8.45 -1.78 -11.34
CA LEU A 85 -9.53 -1.65 -12.29
C LEU A 85 -9.27 -0.43 -13.17
N LEU A 86 -9.10 -0.63 -14.48
CA LEU A 86 -8.90 0.45 -15.44
C LEU A 86 -10.24 0.86 -16.06
N ILE A 87 -10.61 2.13 -15.90
CA ILE A 87 -11.86 2.70 -16.43
C ILE A 87 -11.53 3.81 -17.43
N GLY A 88 -12.20 3.81 -18.57
CA GLY A 88 -12.07 4.88 -19.57
C GLY A 88 -12.65 4.49 -20.93
N PRO A 89 -12.86 5.47 -21.82
CA PRO A 89 -13.46 5.26 -23.15
C PRO A 89 -12.63 4.32 -24.02
N THR A 90 -13.18 3.77 -25.10
CA THR A 90 -12.47 2.86 -26.00
C THR A 90 -11.27 3.55 -26.68
N GLY A 91 -10.24 2.79 -27.06
CA GLY A 91 -9.06 3.33 -27.76
C GLY A 91 -8.04 4.09 -26.88
N THR A 92 -8.25 4.24 -25.57
CA THR A 92 -7.32 4.98 -24.68
C THR A 92 -6.09 4.20 -24.20
N GLY A 93 -5.82 3.02 -24.76
CA GLY A 93 -4.63 2.24 -24.39
C GLY A 93 -4.76 1.40 -23.11
N LYS A 94 -5.96 1.21 -22.55
CA LYS A 94 -6.18 0.32 -21.39
C LYS A 94 -5.63 -1.10 -21.62
N THR A 95 -5.86 -1.66 -22.81
CA THR A 95 -5.36 -2.99 -23.18
C THR A 95 -3.84 -3.02 -23.35
N LEU A 96 -3.23 -1.91 -23.77
CA LEU A 96 -1.78 -1.80 -23.95
C LEU A 96 -1.05 -1.66 -22.59
N LEU A 97 -1.76 -1.20 -21.56
CA LEU A 97 -1.25 -1.03 -20.20
C LEU A 97 -1.31 -2.32 -19.35
N CYS A 98 -2.08 -3.33 -19.76
CA CYS A 98 -2.24 -4.60 -19.05
C CYS A 98 -1.26 -5.64 -19.59
#